data_AF-A0A519WJ38-F1
#
_entry.id   AF-A0A519WJ38-F1
#
_cell.length_a   1.000
_cell.length_b   1.000
_cell.length_c   1.000
_cell.angle_alpha   90.00
_cell.angle_beta   90.00
_cell.angle_gamma   90.00
#
_symmetry.space_group_name_H-M   'P 1'
#
loop_
_entity.id
_entity.type
_entity.pdbx_description
1 polymer ?
#
loop_
_entity_poly.entity_id
_entity_poly.type
_entity_poly.pdbx_seq_one_letter_code
_entity_poly.pdbx_strand_id
1 'polypeptide(L)' 'MKKIEHIGIAVKDLTQATDLYEKLLGVPSYKTEVVESEGVNTAFFKVGNNKV' A
#
# COMPACT_ATOMS: atom_id res chain seq x y z
N MET A 1 10.41 -19.79 -10.38
CA MET A 1 8.97 -19.48 -10.19
C MET A 1 8.79 -17.96 -10.17
N LYS A 2 7.84 -17.41 -10.93
CA LYS A 2 7.50 -15.98 -10.89
C LYS A 2 6.61 -15.73 -9.65
N LYS A 3 7.00 -14.79 -8.79
CA LYS A 3 6.21 -14.35 -7.64
C LYS A 3 5.75 -12.92 -7.89
N ILE A 4 4.56 -12.58 -7.40
CA ILE A 4 4.08 -11.20 -7.39
C ILE A 4 4.85 -10.47 -6.28
N GLU A 5 5.41 -9.31 -6.58
CA GLU A 5 6.14 -8.51 -5.59
C GLU A 5 5.17 -7.61 -4.81
N HIS A 6 4.32 -6.86 -5.54
CA HIS A 6 3.27 -6.04 -4.96
C HIS A 6 2.02 -5.94 -5.84
N ILE A 7 0.92 -5.45 -5.25
CA ILE A 7 -0.33 -5.08 -5.93
C ILE A 7 -0.61 -3.61 -5.65
N GLY A 8 -0.50 -2.75 -6.65
CA GLY A 8 -0.89 -1.34 -6.51
C GLY A 8 -2.40 -1.16 -6.61
N ILE A 9 -2.99 -0.37 -5.70
CA ILE A 9 -4.42 -0.04 -5.71
C ILE A 9 -4.58 1.48 -5.76
N ALA A 10 -5.13 1.99 -6.87
CA ALA A 10 -5.48 3.39 -6.98
C ALA A 10 -6.70 3.71 -6.12
N VAL A 11 -6.59 4.72 -5.27
CA VAL A 11 -7.64 5.13 -4.33
C VAL A 11 -7.91 6.62 -4.46
N LYS A 12 -9.14 7.03 -4.14
CA LYS A 12 -9.56 8.43 -4.21
C LYS A 12 -8.94 9.30 -3.10
N ASP A 13 -8.74 8.71 -1.93
CA ASP A 13 -8.20 9.37 -0.73
C ASP A 13 -7.27 8.39 -0.02
N LEU A 14 -6.00 8.76 0.09
CA LEU A 14 -4.97 7.88 0.65
C LEU A 14 -5.17 7.65 2.15
N THR A 15 -5.61 8.66 2.89
CA THR A 15 -5.81 8.57 4.35
C THR A 15 -6.97 7.63 4.66
N GLN A 16 -8.13 7.84 4.03
CA GLN A 16 -9.30 6.98 4.23
C GLN A 16 -9.03 5.53 3.80
N ALA A 17 -8.31 5.35 2.68
CA ALA A 17 -7.94 4.02 2.23
C ALA A 17 -6.95 3.35 3.19
N THR A 18 -5.96 4.09 3.69
CA THR A 18 -4.99 3.56 4.65
C THR A 18 -5.71 3.05 5.90
N ASP A 19 -6.57 3.86 6.52
CA ASP A 19 -7.36 3.47 7.68
C ASP A 19 -8.22 2.22 7.44
N LEU A 20 -8.78 2.08 6.23
CA LEU A 20 -9.56 0.91 5.84
C LEU A 20 -8.67 -0.33 5.69
N TYR A 21 -7.57 -0.23 4.95
CA TYR A 21 -6.68 -1.36 4.71
C TYR A 21 -5.95 -1.81 5.97
N GLU A 22 -5.62 -0.91 6.90
CA GLU A 22 -5.09 -1.30 8.22
C GLU A 22 -6.06 -2.20 8.99
N LYS A 23 -7.35 -1.85 8.98
CA LYS A 23 -8.41 -2.65 9.63
C LYS A 23 -8.65 -3.98 8.92
N LEU A 24 -8.62 -3.99 7.59
CA LEU A 24 -8.89 -5.20 6.80
C LEU A 24 -7.72 -6.18 6.80
N LEU A 25 -6.48 -5.67 6.70
CA LEU A 25 -5.27 -6.48 6.64
C LEU A 25 -4.73 -6.81 8.04
N GLY A 26 -5.19 -6.10 9.08
CA GLY A 26 -4.77 -6.30 10.47
C GLY A 26 -3.32 -5.88 10.74
N VAL A 27 -2.73 -5.09 9.84
CA VAL A 27 -1.36 -4.58 9.94
C VAL A 27 -1.35 -3.09 9.63
N PRO A 28 -0.57 -2.27 10.36
CA PRO A 28 -0.42 -0.87 10.03
C PRO A 28 0.36 -0.69 8.72
N SER A 29 0.15 0.44 8.04
CA SER A 29 1.07 0.87 6.98
C SER A 29 2.47 1.08 7.56
N TYR A 30 3.49 0.53 6.91
CA TYR A 30 4.87 0.62 7.43
C TYR A 30 5.67 1.75 6.80
N LYS A 31 5.19 2.32 5.68
CA LYS A 31 5.84 3.43 4.97
C LYS A 31 4.79 4.19 4.18
N THR A 32 4.91 5.50 4.17
CA THR A 32 4.23 6.38 3.21
C THR A 32 5.29 7.16 2.45
N GLU A 33 5.15 7.29 1.14
CA GLU A 33 6.13 7.94 0.28
C GLU A 33 5.46 8.69 -0.87
N VAL A 34 5.98 9.88 -1.16
CA VAL A 34 5.69 10.61 -2.39
C VAL A 34 6.66 10.10 -3.44
N VAL A 35 6.14 9.46 -4.49
CA VAL A 35 6.94 8.99 -5.63
C VAL A 35 6.84 10.05 -6.72
N GLU A 36 7.72 11.05 -6.66
CA GLU A 36 7.67 12.23 -7.53
C GLU A 36 7.74 11.87 -9.03
N SER A 37 8.52 10.86 -9.41
CA SER A 37 8.65 10.42 -10.80
C SER A 37 7.33 9.90 -11.39
N GLU A 38 6.48 9.34 -10.53
CA GLU A 38 5.18 8.78 -10.87
C GLU A 38 4.03 9.73 -10.51
N GLY A 39 4.31 10.84 -9.81
CA GLY A 39 3.32 11.83 -9.38
C GLY A 39 2.28 11.31 -8.40
N VAL A 40 2.62 10.30 -7.58
CA VAL A 40 1.68 9.64 -6.65
C VAL A 40 2.16 9.65 -5.20
N ASN A 41 1.20 9.61 -4.27
CA ASN A 41 1.46 9.30 -2.87
C ASN A 41 1.05 7.85 -2.60
N THR A 42 1.92 7.10 -1.94
CA THR A 42 1.75 5.66 -1.72
C THR A 42 1.86 5.33 -0.23
N ALA A 43 1.04 4.41 0.23
CA ALA A 43 1.14 3.77 1.55
C ALA A 43 1.41 2.28 1.33
N PHE A 44 2.36 1.72 2.08
CA PHE A 44 2.81 0.35 1.88
C PHE A 44 2.40 -0.54 3.05
N PHE A 45 1.84 -1.70 2.71
CA PHE A 45 1.45 -2.74 3.65
C PHE A 45 2.27 -3.99 3.40
N LYS A 46 2.69 -4.64 4.48
CA LYS A 46 3.40 -5.92 4.41
C LYS A 46 2.45 -7.05 4.76
N VAL A 47 2.06 -7.85 3.76
CA VAL A 47 1.12 -8.97 3.93
C VAL A 47 1.86 -10.28 3.64
N GLY A 48 2.32 -10.93 4.71
CA GLY A 48 3.18 -12.11 4.62
C GLY A 48 4.49 -11.80 3.89
N ASN A 49 4.70 -12.44 2.74
CA ASN A 49 5.89 -12.26 1.91
C ASN A 49 5.72 -11.24 0.78
N ASN A 50 4.53 -10.66 0.63
CA ASN A 50 4.19 -9.73 -0.46
C ASN A 50 3.85 -8.34 0.11
N LYS A 51 3.79 -7.36 -0.78
CA LYS A 51 3.38 -5.99 -0.44
C LYS A 51 2.06 -5.63 -1.12
N VAL A 52 1.30 -4.75 -0.47
CA VAL A 52 0.14 -4.06 -1.04
C VAL A 52 0.39 -2.57 -0.93
#